data_AF-A0A4Y7TP86-F1
#
_entry.id   AF-A0A4Y7TP86-F1
#
_cell.length_a   1.000
_cell.length_b   1.000
_cell.length_c   1.000
_cell.angle_alpha   90.00
_cell.angle_beta   90.00
_cell.angle_gamma   90.00
#
_symmetry.space_group_name_H-M   'P 1'
#
loop_
_entity.id
_entity.type
_entity.pdbx_description
1 polymer ?
#
loop_
_entity_poly.entity_id
_entity_poly.type
_entity_poly.pdbx_seq_one_letter_code
_entity_poly.pdbx_strand_id
1 'polypeptide(L)'
;MTSKGFTRYVLPLVVFPALTAVAVKVIFGRLQTGMSDGLKVQCGLPDSPYRIPFTGNPRLDGKLCGIVATFHNLLEDPLSLQFLVYGLGTGTIAFFVPVLEASRSRKFFLLAFPVIWLLLAQLATIGFIMTLWAPIFILSGSHLPKRNKADTRITRVRAESLIFSLIEGYFVPTLGMVYLKDPQVTAIWQIFPVILSVAAFVHLGIRHFSKVEGSGYPFVQVLLVGIFVLSSSIHFATVFPILADTNALGSLLIPYLTPLPAPSPTSALVLDFLKWDIVVAFSTLGVATLWFASSLTQFIGLILWYAFAIPMTGPGAAITGVFLWREAKLQK
;
A
#
# COMPACT_ATOMS: atom_id res chain seq x y z
N MET A 1 21.79 9.00 -27.32
CA MET A 1 20.58 9.01 -26.46
C MET A 1 20.67 10.22 -25.54
N THR A 2 19.67 11.11 -25.50
CA THR A 2 19.73 12.29 -24.63
C THR A 2 19.65 11.88 -23.16
N SER A 3 20.26 12.64 -22.24
CA SER A 3 20.18 12.41 -20.79
C SER A 3 18.74 12.19 -20.31
N LYS A 4 17.77 12.91 -20.90
CA LYS A 4 16.33 12.76 -20.63
C LYS A 4 15.77 11.38 -21.01
N GLY A 5 16.22 10.81 -22.13
CA GLY A 5 15.79 9.48 -22.56
C GLY A 5 16.27 8.38 -21.62
N PHE A 6 17.50 8.52 -21.10
CA PHE A 6 18.08 7.57 -20.15
C PHE A 6 17.30 7.52 -18.83
N THR A 7 17.10 8.67 -18.20
CA THR A 7 16.37 8.77 -16.93
C THR A 7 14.91 8.35 -17.07
N ARG A 8 14.29 8.59 -18.23
CA ARG A 8 12.86 8.30 -18.45
C ARG A 8 12.56 6.84 -18.77
N TYR A 9 13.42 6.17 -19.54
CA TYR A 9 13.12 4.84 -20.06
C TYR A 9 14.06 3.76 -19.54
N VAL A 10 15.38 3.99 -19.62
CA VAL A 10 16.35 2.94 -19.27
C VAL A 10 16.47 2.79 -17.75
N LEU A 11 16.56 3.91 -17.02
CA LEU A 11 16.77 3.83 -15.57
C LEU A 11 15.62 3.10 -14.84
N PRO A 12 14.32 3.35 -15.11
CA PRO A 12 13.23 2.57 -14.51
C PRO A 12 13.29 1.07 -14.86
N LEU A 13 13.66 0.75 -16.11
CA LEU A 13 13.78 -0.63 -16.59
C LEU A 13 15.00 -1.38 -16.01
N VAL A 14 15.90 -0.69 -15.31
CA VAL A 14 17.00 -1.32 -14.56
C VAL A 14 16.65 -1.38 -13.08
N VAL A 15 16.20 -0.26 -12.50
CA VAL A 15 15.96 -0.13 -11.05
C VAL A 15 14.80 -1.01 -10.59
N PHE A 16 13.66 -0.98 -11.27
CA PHE A 16 12.48 -1.70 -10.78
C PHE A 16 12.57 -3.22 -10.96
N PRO A 17 13.12 -3.78 -12.06
CA PRO A 17 13.38 -5.21 -12.12
C PRO A 17 14.34 -5.71 -11.04
N ALA A 18 15.36 -4.91 -10.67
CA ALA A 18 16.22 -5.24 -9.53
C ALA A 18 15.42 -5.26 -8.22
N LEU A 19 14.55 -4.27 -7.98
CA LEU A 19 13.66 -4.26 -6.82
C LEU A 19 12.66 -5.42 -6.84
N THR A 20 12.13 -5.81 -8.00
CA THR A 20 11.29 -7.00 -8.16
C THR A 20 12.05 -8.27 -7.82
N ALA A 21 13.30 -8.42 -8.27
CA ALA A 21 14.13 -9.56 -7.91
C ALA A 21 14.41 -9.62 -6.40
N VAL A 22 14.68 -8.48 -5.76
CA VAL A 22 14.80 -8.37 -4.31
C VAL A 22 13.49 -8.78 -3.63
N ALA A 23 12.35 -8.24 -4.06
CA ALA A 23 11.03 -8.57 -3.53
C ALA A 23 10.77 -10.08 -3.61
N VAL A 24 11.04 -10.70 -4.76
CA VAL A 24 10.86 -12.14 -4.94
C VAL A 24 11.72 -12.93 -3.96
N LYS A 25 13.00 -12.57 -3.85
CA LYS A 25 13.94 -13.24 -2.94
C LYS A 25 13.52 -13.11 -1.48
N VAL A 26 13.16 -11.91 -1.03
CA VAL A 26 12.93 -11.66 0.41
C VAL A 26 11.51 -12.02 0.84
N ILE A 27 10.49 -11.80 0.01
CA ILE A 27 9.09 -12.06 0.36
C ILE A 27 8.75 -13.53 0.07
N PHE A 28 8.89 -13.99 -1.18
CA PHE A 28 8.51 -15.36 -1.53
C PHE A 28 9.50 -16.41 -1.00
N GLY A 29 10.78 -16.04 -0.81
CA GLY A 29 11.73 -16.90 -0.13
C GLY A 29 11.30 -17.25 1.31
N ARG A 30 10.64 -16.33 2.01
CA ARG A 30 10.14 -16.55 3.38
C ARG A 30 8.89 -17.43 3.44
N LEU A 31 8.07 -17.43 2.40
CA LEU A 31 6.97 -18.38 2.30
C LEU A 31 7.47 -19.84 2.32
N GLN A 32 8.67 -20.07 1.77
CA GLN A 32 9.30 -21.39 1.70
C GLN A 32 10.02 -21.79 3.00
N THR A 33 10.26 -20.87 3.94
CA THR A 33 11.04 -21.12 5.17
C THR A 33 10.16 -21.55 6.33
N GLY A 34 9.15 -22.40 6.08
CA GLY A 34 8.27 -22.97 7.10
C GLY A 34 6.97 -22.21 7.36
N MET A 35 6.82 -20.95 6.91
CA MET A 35 5.56 -20.20 7.05
C MET A 35 4.41 -20.93 6.35
N SER A 36 4.61 -21.38 5.11
CA SER A 36 3.58 -22.11 4.37
C SER A 36 3.17 -23.41 5.08
N ASP A 37 4.10 -24.09 5.74
CA ASP A 37 3.80 -25.36 6.40
C ASP A 37 3.05 -25.15 7.72
N GLY A 38 3.41 -24.13 8.51
CA GLY A 38 2.64 -23.72 9.68
C GLY A 38 1.19 -23.36 9.33
N LEU A 39 0.99 -22.57 8.27
CA LEU A 39 -0.35 -22.20 7.79
C LEU A 39 -1.13 -23.42 7.26
N LYS A 40 -0.48 -24.34 6.54
CA LYS A 40 -1.12 -25.60 6.09
C LYS A 40 -1.60 -26.44 7.27
N VAL A 41 -0.80 -26.54 8.33
CA VAL A 41 -1.20 -27.26 9.55
C VAL A 41 -2.44 -26.60 10.15
N GLN A 42 -2.42 -25.27 10.35
CA GLN A 42 -3.57 -24.53 10.88
C GLN A 42 -4.83 -24.71 10.02
N CYS A 43 -4.71 -24.73 8.70
CA CYS A 43 -5.84 -24.94 7.78
C CYS A 43 -6.26 -26.40 7.60
N GLY A 44 -5.40 -27.36 7.95
CA GLY A 44 -5.66 -28.80 7.83
C GLY A 44 -6.43 -29.39 9.02
N LEU A 45 -6.38 -28.73 10.19
CA LEU A 45 -7.09 -29.18 11.38
C LEU A 45 -8.62 -29.20 11.14
N PRO A 46 -9.34 -30.28 11.51
CA PRO A 46 -10.79 -30.36 11.38
C PRO A 46 -11.52 -29.22 12.09
N ASP A 47 -11.06 -28.87 13.29
CA ASP A 47 -11.66 -27.86 14.17
C ASP A 47 -11.03 -26.47 14.02
N SER A 48 -10.31 -26.24 12.92
CA SER A 48 -9.68 -24.94 12.68
C SER A 48 -10.73 -23.83 12.52
N PRO A 49 -10.62 -22.72 13.26
CA PRO A 49 -11.55 -21.59 13.10
C PRO A 49 -11.44 -20.92 11.72
N TYR A 50 -10.36 -21.19 10.97
CA TYR A 50 -10.12 -20.60 9.65
C TYR A 50 -10.64 -21.48 8.50
N ARG A 51 -11.05 -22.74 8.77
CA ARG A 51 -11.55 -23.69 7.78
C ARG A 51 -13.05 -23.49 7.52
N ILE A 52 -13.41 -22.30 7.06
CA ILE A 52 -14.79 -21.93 6.74
C ILE A 52 -15.04 -22.16 5.24
N PRO A 53 -16.22 -22.67 4.83
CA PRO A 53 -16.59 -22.76 3.42
C PRO A 53 -16.98 -21.38 2.88
N PHE A 54 -16.01 -20.49 2.72
CA PHE A 54 -16.23 -19.10 2.30
C PHE A 54 -16.95 -19.00 0.94
N THR A 55 -16.62 -19.89 0.02
CA THR A 55 -17.14 -19.92 -1.36
C THR A 55 -17.85 -21.23 -1.70
N GLY A 56 -17.64 -22.28 -0.90
CA GLY A 56 -18.08 -23.64 -1.19
C GLY A 56 -17.20 -24.37 -2.21
N ASN A 57 -16.15 -23.72 -2.76
CA ASN A 57 -15.16 -24.35 -3.60
C ASN A 57 -13.91 -24.71 -2.75
N PRO A 58 -13.59 -26.00 -2.55
CA PRO A 58 -12.50 -26.41 -1.68
C PRO A 58 -11.13 -25.82 -2.02
N ARG A 59 -10.86 -25.55 -3.31
CA ARG A 59 -9.58 -24.97 -3.76
C ARG A 59 -9.47 -23.49 -3.42
N LEU A 60 -10.56 -22.75 -3.55
CA LEU A 60 -10.61 -21.33 -3.19
C LEU A 60 -10.63 -21.16 -1.68
N ASP A 61 -11.43 -21.97 -0.99
CA ASP A 61 -11.54 -21.95 0.47
C ASP A 61 -10.21 -22.31 1.13
N GLY A 62 -9.44 -23.26 0.58
CA GLY A 62 -8.10 -23.57 1.06
C GLY A 62 -7.12 -22.39 0.93
N LYS A 63 -7.20 -21.61 -0.16
CA LYS A 63 -6.38 -20.41 -0.35
C LYS A 63 -6.81 -19.28 0.59
N LEU A 64 -8.12 -19.04 0.70
CA LEU A 64 -8.69 -18.05 1.62
C LEU A 64 -8.36 -18.40 3.07
N CYS A 65 -8.40 -19.68 3.45
CA CYS A 65 -7.96 -20.12 4.77
C CYS A 65 -6.52 -19.70 5.06
N GLY A 66 -5.58 -19.94 4.14
CA GLY A 66 -4.18 -19.54 4.35
C GLY A 66 -4.01 -18.03 4.53
N ILE A 67 -4.72 -17.23 3.73
CA ILE A 67 -4.71 -15.76 3.84
C ILE A 67 -5.33 -15.30 5.16
N VAL A 68 -6.51 -15.81 5.52
CA VAL A 68 -7.21 -15.49 6.76
C VAL A 68 -6.36 -15.89 7.97
N ALA A 69 -5.83 -17.12 8.00
CA ALA A 69 -4.93 -17.58 9.04
C ALA A 69 -3.69 -16.68 9.17
N THR A 70 -3.11 -16.21 8.04
CA THR A 70 -1.99 -15.25 8.07
C THR A 70 -2.35 -13.99 8.87
N PHE A 71 -3.48 -13.34 8.58
CA PHE A 71 -3.91 -12.16 9.32
C PHE A 71 -4.29 -12.47 10.77
N HIS A 72 -4.87 -13.63 11.06
CA HIS A 72 -5.21 -14.00 12.44
C HIS A 72 -3.98 -14.29 13.31
N ASN A 73 -2.92 -14.91 12.75
CA ASN A 73 -1.64 -15.02 13.46
C ASN A 73 -1.07 -13.63 13.83
N LEU A 74 -1.34 -12.60 13.03
CA LEU A 74 -0.98 -11.22 13.35
C LEU A 74 -1.92 -10.58 14.37
N LEU A 75 -3.22 -10.85 14.31
CA LEU A 75 -4.23 -10.26 15.20
C LEU A 75 -4.18 -10.83 16.64
N GLU A 76 -3.68 -12.05 16.80
CA GLU A 76 -3.62 -12.78 18.07
C GLU A 76 -2.33 -12.48 18.86
N ASP A 77 -1.19 -12.29 18.20
CA ASP A 77 0.07 -11.93 18.85
C ASP A 77 0.18 -10.41 19.06
N PRO A 78 0.43 -9.89 20.28
CA PRO A 78 0.43 -8.46 20.56
C PRO A 78 1.42 -7.63 19.73
N LEU A 79 2.66 -8.12 19.57
CA LEU A 79 3.69 -7.44 18.79
C LEU A 79 3.31 -7.40 17.31
N SER A 80 2.81 -8.52 16.80
CA SER A 80 2.35 -8.65 15.43
C SER A 80 1.13 -7.78 15.14
N LEU A 81 0.20 -7.66 16.10
CA LEU A 81 -0.97 -6.81 16.00
C LEU A 81 -0.56 -5.33 15.96
N GLN A 82 0.37 -4.93 16.84
CA GLN A 82 0.94 -3.60 16.84
C GLN A 82 1.56 -3.27 15.47
N PHE A 83 2.34 -4.20 14.91
CA PHE A 83 2.92 -4.03 13.58
C PHE A 83 1.88 -3.99 12.46
N LEU A 84 0.84 -4.84 12.52
CA LEU A 84 -0.25 -4.86 11.54
C LEU A 84 -1.00 -3.52 11.52
N VAL A 85 -1.36 -2.99 12.68
CA VAL A 85 -2.02 -1.67 12.80
C VAL A 85 -1.11 -0.56 12.30
N TYR A 86 0.17 -0.60 12.67
CA TYR A 86 1.17 0.33 12.16
C TYR A 86 1.29 0.27 10.63
N GLY A 87 1.35 -0.94 10.07
CA GLY A 87 1.49 -1.21 8.65
C GLY A 87 0.28 -0.79 7.82
N LEU A 88 -0.94 -1.13 8.25
CA LEU A 88 -2.17 -0.73 7.57
C LEU A 88 -2.41 0.79 7.69
N GLY A 89 -2.11 1.36 8.85
CA GLY A 89 -2.23 2.80 9.10
C GLY A 89 -1.30 3.61 8.20
N THR A 90 0.01 3.37 8.33
CA THR A 90 1.03 4.09 7.55
C THR A 90 1.03 3.70 6.07
N GLY A 91 0.63 2.47 5.76
CA GLY A 91 0.57 1.91 4.40
C GLY A 91 -0.59 2.42 3.55
N THR A 92 -1.53 3.17 4.13
CA THR A 92 -2.71 3.74 3.42
C THR A 92 -2.32 4.39 2.09
N ILE A 93 -1.22 5.14 2.04
CA ILE A 93 -0.75 5.80 0.81
C ILE A 93 -0.41 4.80 -0.32
N ALA A 94 0.13 3.63 0.01
CA ALA A 94 0.51 2.62 -0.99
C ALA A 94 -0.71 2.02 -1.70
N PHE A 95 -1.82 1.84 -0.97
CA PHE A 95 -3.09 1.42 -1.55
C PHE A 95 -3.79 2.56 -2.30
N PHE A 96 -3.67 3.79 -1.77
CA PHE A 96 -4.41 4.92 -2.30
C PHE A 96 -3.83 5.51 -3.59
N VAL A 97 -2.50 5.52 -3.75
CA VAL A 97 -1.85 6.10 -4.93
C VAL A 97 -2.36 5.52 -6.26
N PRO A 98 -2.49 4.19 -6.44
CA PRO A 98 -3.11 3.63 -7.65
C PRO A 98 -4.51 4.18 -7.93
N VAL A 99 -5.35 4.32 -6.90
CA VAL A 99 -6.73 4.82 -7.01
C VAL A 99 -6.76 6.32 -7.37
N LEU A 100 -5.89 7.11 -6.75
CA LEU A 100 -5.73 8.53 -7.04
C LEU A 100 -5.34 8.74 -8.50
N GLU A 101 -4.33 8.01 -8.98
CA GLU A 101 -3.84 8.13 -10.36
C GLU A 101 -4.86 7.63 -11.39
N ALA A 102 -5.66 6.61 -11.05
CA ALA A 102 -6.76 6.14 -11.88
C ALA A 102 -7.90 7.18 -12.02
N SER A 103 -8.00 8.14 -11.11
CA SER A 103 -9.06 9.16 -11.12
C SER A 103 -8.77 10.32 -12.07
N ARG A 104 -7.56 10.43 -12.62
CA ARG A 104 -7.21 11.48 -13.58
C ARG A 104 -7.95 11.32 -14.91
N SER A 105 -8.19 12.45 -15.59
CA SER A 105 -8.89 12.50 -16.88
C SER A 105 -8.19 11.68 -17.96
N ARG A 106 -6.87 11.85 -18.11
CA ARG A 106 -6.08 11.09 -19.08
C ARG A 106 -5.08 10.21 -18.34
N LYS A 107 -5.22 8.90 -18.51
CA LYS A 107 -4.39 7.89 -17.85
C LYS A 107 -4.03 6.79 -18.82
N PHE A 108 -2.91 6.14 -18.56
CA PHE A 108 -2.54 4.93 -19.29
C PHE A 108 -3.49 3.80 -18.93
N PHE A 109 -3.85 2.96 -19.89
CA PHE A 109 -4.93 1.98 -19.72
C PHE A 109 -4.67 1.01 -18.56
N LEU A 110 -3.42 0.57 -18.35
CA LEU A 110 -3.08 -0.29 -17.20
C LEU A 110 -3.27 0.41 -15.85
N LEU A 111 -3.13 1.74 -15.79
CA LEU A 111 -3.36 2.52 -14.58
C LEU A 111 -4.84 2.91 -14.40
N ALA A 112 -5.70 2.59 -15.37
CA ALA A 112 -7.12 2.92 -15.30
C ALA A 112 -7.92 2.01 -14.37
N PHE A 113 -7.38 0.84 -14.03
CA PHE A 113 -8.06 -0.20 -13.27
C PHE A 113 -7.31 -0.48 -11.96
N PRO A 114 -7.41 0.41 -10.95
CA PRO A 114 -6.67 0.27 -9.70
C PRO A 114 -7.11 -0.98 -8.93
N VAL A 115 -8.37 -1.40 -9.08
CA VAL A 115 -8.90 -2.63 -8.49
C VAL A 115 -8.09 -3.87 -8.88
N ILE A 116 -7.59 -3.95 -10.12
CA ILE A 116 -6.79 -5.08 -10.58
C ILE A 116 -5.46 -5.12 -9.82
N TRP A 117 -4.77 -3.99 -9.73
CA TRP A 117 -3.50 -3.90 -9.00
C TRP A 117 -3.67 -4.21 -7.52
N LEU A 118 -4.72 -3.70 -6.90
CA LEU A 118 -4.98 -3.91 -5.49
C LEU A 118 -5.42 -5.36 -5.19
N LEU A 119 -6.20 -6.00 -6.06
CA LEU A 119 -6.51 -7.43 -5.95
C LEU A 119 -5.28 -8.30 -6.17
N LEU A 120 -4.43 -7.96 -7.14
CA LEU A 120 -3.13 -8.63 -7.29
C LEU A 120 -2.26 -8.46 -6.04
N ALA A 121 -2.34 -7.32 -5.35
CA ALA A 121 -1.61 -7.10 -4.11
C ALA A 121 -2.13 -7.97 -2.96
N GLN A 122 -3.43 -8.29 -2.93
CA GLN A 122 -3.99 -9.25 -1.98
C GLN A 122 -3.56 -10.69 -2.28
N LEU A 123 -3.41 -11.04 -3.57
CA LEU A 123 -3.02 -12.40 -3.99
C LEU A 123 -1.51 -12.67 -3.90
N ALA A 124 -0.69 -11.68 -4.24
CA ALA A 124 0.76 -11.75 -4.18
C ALA A 124 1.22 -11.13 -2.87
N THR A 125 1.59 -9.85 -2.91
CA THR A 125 1.72 -8.95 -1.76
C THR A 125 1.78 -7.50 -2.25
N ILE A 126 1.61 -6.50 -1.38
CA ILE A 126 1.68 -5.09 -1.79
C ILE A 126 3.11 -4.68 -2.20
N GLY A 127 4.13 -5.14 -1.47
CA GLY A 127 5.53 -4.89 -1.76
C GLY A 127 5.94 -5.38 -3.14
N PHE A 128 5.62 -6.63 -3.47
CA PHE A 128 5.89 -7.17 -4.80
C PHE A 128 5.14 -6.39 -5.89
N ILE A 129 3.84 -6.16 -5.72
CA ILE A 129 3.02 -5.51 -6.76
C ILE A 129 3.43 -4.05 -6.99
N MET A 130 3.82 -3.32 -5.95
CA MET A 130 4.31 -1.96 -6.12
C MET A 130 5.59 -1.91 -7.00
N THR A 131 6.44 -2.94 -6.98
CA THR A 131 7.64 -2.99 -7.86
C THR A 131 7.28 -3.12 -9.34
N LEU A 132 6.10 -3.68 -9.65
CA LEU A 132 5.59 -3.80 -11.01
C LEU A 132 4.76 -2.58 -11.42
N TRP A 133 3.98 -2.03 -10.49
CA TRP A 133 3.14 -0.85 -10.75
C TRP A 133 3.97 0.42 -10.96
N ALA A 134 5.00 0.65 -10.15
CA ALA A 134 5.83 1.85 -10.20
C ALA A 134 6.52 2.11 -11.56
N PRO A 135 7.18 1.13 -12.23
CA PRO A 135 7.75 1.38 -13.55
C PRO A 135 6.68 1.67 -14.60
N ILE A 136 5.49 1.05 -14.52
CA ILE A 136 4.38 1.38 -15.44
C ILE A 136 3.93 2.83 -15.25
N PHE A 137 3.80 3.26 -14.00
CA PHE A 137 3.47 4.64 -13.64
C PHE A 137 4.53 5.65 -14.12
N ILE A 138 5.81 5.29 -14.08
CA ILE A 138 6.90 6.15 -14.55
C ILE A 138 6.93 6.17 -16.09
N LEU A 139 6.95 5.01 -16.74
CA LEU A 139 7.07 4.88 -18.18
C LEU A 139 5.87 5.48 -18.93
N SER A 140 4.68 5.44 -18.35
CA SER A 140 3.49 6.12 -18.89
C SER A 140 3.61 7.65 -18.91
N GLY A 141 4.58 8.22 -18.16
CA GLY A 141 4.71 9.65 -17.95
C GLY A 141 3.63 10.24 -17.02
N SER A 142 2.89 9.41 -16.28
CA SER A 142 1.86 9.88 -15.33
C SER A 142 2.42 10.79 -14.22
N HIS A 143 3.72 10.66 -13.93
CA HIS A 143 4.42 11.50 -12.97
C HIS A 143 4.73 12.93 -13.47
N LEU A 144 4.74 13.16 -14.79
CA LEU A 144 5.14 14.43 -15.40
C LEU A 144 3.96 15.40 -15.52
N PRO A 145 4.21 16.72 -15.43
CA PRO A 145 3.27 17.72 -15.90
C PRO A 145 2.97 17.49 -17.38
N LYS A 146 1.69 17.44 -17.74
CA LYS A 146 1.28 17.32 -19.15
C LYS A 146 1.16 18.70 -19.77
N ARG A 147 1.38 18.77 -21.10
CA ARG A 147 1.24 20.01 -21.89
C ARG A 147 -0.16 20.64 -21.72
N ASN A 148 -1.18 19.79 -21.58
CA ASN A 148 -2.54 20.22 -21.24
C ASN A 148 -2.84 19.94 -19.76
N LYS A 149 -3.09 20.99 -18.97
CA LYS A 149 -3.48 20.87 -17.56
C LYS A 149 -4.78 20.07 -17.37
N ALA A 150 -5.66 20.04 -18.37
CA ALA A 150 -6.87 19.23 -18.33
C ALA A 150 -6.57 17.72 -18.22
N ASP A 151 -5.41 17.27 -18.72
CA ASP A 151 -5.05 15.85 -18.74
C ASP A 151 -4.62 15.30 -17.36
N THR A 152 -4.13 16.16 -16.47
CA THR A 152 -3.72 15.81 -15.10
C THR A 152 -4.78 16.13 -14.05
N ARG A 153 -5.83 16.86 -14.45
CA ARG A 153 -6.90 17.32 -13.55
C ARG A 153 -7.72 16.14 -13.01
N ILE A 154 -8.05 16.25 -11.73
CA ILE A 154 -9.07 15.44 -11.07
C ILE A 154 -10.28 16.36 -10.86
N THR A 155 -11.44 15.95 -11.35
CA THR A 155 -12.71 16.68 -11.17
C THR A 155 -13.14 16.63 -9.70
N ARG A 156 -13.86 17.65 -9.22
CA ARG A 156 -14.42 17.66 -7.86
C ARG A 156 -15.20 16.40 -7.52
N VAL A 157 -16.05 15.95 -8.45
CA VAL A 157 -16.89 14.76 -8.29
C VAL A 157 -16.06 13.50 -8.01
N ARG A 158 -15.03 13.25 -8.82
CA ARG A 158 -14.10 12.14 -8.59
C ARG A 158 -13.32 12.27 -7.28
N ALA A 159 -12.85 13.47 -6.94
CA ALA A 159 -12.10 13.67 -5.70
C ALA A 159 -12.95 13.40 -4.45
N GLU A 160 -14.22 13.79 -4.44
CA GLU A 160 -15.14 13.45 -3.34
C GLU A 160 -15.46 11.95 -3.32
N SER A 161 -15.61 11.30 -4.49
CA SER A 161 -15.76 9.84 -4.56
C SER A 161 -14.55 9.08 -4.00
N LEU A 162 -13.33 9.63 -4.17
CA LEU A 162 -12.12 9.06 -3.60
C LEU A 162 -12.16 9.07 -2.07
N ILE A 163 -12.55 10.19 -1.46
CA ILE A 163 -12.69 10.32 0.00
C ILE A 163 -13.72 9.30 0.51
N PHE A 164 -14.91 9.28 -0.10
CA PHE A 164 -15.97 8.34 0.28
C PHE A 164 -15.51 6.88 0.15
N SER A 165 -14.91 6.53 -0.98
CA SER A 165 -14.41 5.17 -1.22
C SER A 165 -13.28 4.75 -0.28
N LEU A 166 -12.43 5.67 0.17
CA LEU A 166 -11.39 5.37 1.14
C LEU A 166 -11.99 5.09 2.53
N ILE A 167 -12.99 5.85 2.93
CA ILE A 167 -13.69 5.65 4.22
C ILE A 167 -14.43 4.32 4.21
N GLU A 168 -15.37 4.15 3.28
CA GLU A 168 -16.25 2.98 3.25
C GLU A 168 -15.56 1.72 2.75
N GLY A 169 -14.63 1.87 1.80
CA GLY A 169 -14.01 0.74 1.10
C GLY A 169 -12.68 0.28 1.69
N TYR A 170 -12.02 1.09 2.51
CA TYR A 170 -10.75 0.72 3.15
C TYR A 170 -10.83 0.80 4.66
N PHE A 171 -11.19 1.95 5.23
CA PHE A 171 -11.16 2.12 6.69
C PHE A 171 -12.22 1.27 7.41
N VAL A 172 -13.48 1.30 6.97
CA VAL A 172 -14.54 0.51 7.62
C VAL A 172 -14.23 -1.00 7.63
N PRO A 173 -13.88 -1.65 6.50
CA PRO A 173 -13.49 -3.06 6.51
C PRO A 173 -12.25 -3.32 7.38
N THR A 174 -11.25 -2.43 7.33
CA THR A 174 -10.00 -2.61 8.08
C THR A 174 -10.23 -2.54 9.59
N LEU A 175 -11.03 -1.57 10.05
CA LEU A 175 -11.41 -1.48 11.45
C LEU A 175 -12.24 -2.70 11.86
N GLY A 176 -13.18 -3.14 11.02
CA GLY A 176 -13.94 -4.37 11.23
C GLY A 176 -13.03 -5.58 11.46
N MET A 177 -12.06 -5.81 10.58
CA MET A 177 -11.08 -6.90 10.70
C MET A 177 -10.30 -6.83 12.02
N VAL A 178 -9.78 -5.65 12.38
CA VAL A 178 -8.94 -5.47 13.58
C VAL A 178 -9.73 -5.61 14.88
N TYR A 179 -10.94 -5.04 14.95
CA TYR A 179 -11.74 -5.03 16.18
C TYR A 179 -12.52 -6.32 16.41
N LEU A 180 -13.13 -6.88 15.36
CA LEU A 180 -13.97 -8.07 15.50
C LEU A 180 -13.12 -9.35 15.58
N LYS A 181 -11.92 -9.34 14.97
CA LYS A 181 -11.02 -10.51 14.89
C LYS A 181 -11.75 -11.77 14.45
N ASP A 182 -12.71 -11.60 13.54
CA ASP A 182 -13.57 -12.66 13.04
C ASP A 182 -13.05 -13.13 11.66
N PRO A 183 -12.85 -14.45 11.44
CA PRO A 183 -12.33 -14.98 10.17
C PRO A 183 -13.17 -14.64 8.93
N GLN A 184 -14.50 -14.54 9.06
CA GLN A 184 -15.39 -14.14 7.97
C GLN A 184 -15.20 -12.66 7.63
N VAL A 185 -15.05 -11.81 8.65
CA VAL A 185 -14.78 -10.38 8.45
C VAL A 185 -13.42 -10.18 7.77
N THR A 186 -12.39 -10.93 8.20
CA THR A 186 -11.07 -10.93 7.55
C THR A 186 -11.16 -11.40 6.09
N ALA A 187 -11.99 -12.40 5.78
CA ALA A 187 -12.21 -12.87 4.41
C ALA A 187 -12.90 -11.80 3.54
N ILE A 188 -13.91 -11.11 4.08
CA ILE A 188 -14.58 -9.97 3.41
C ILE A 188 -13.57 -8.83 3.19
N TRP A 189 -12.68 -8.58 4.14
CA TRP A 189 -11.63 -7.58 4.00
C TRP A 189 -10.69 -7.87 2.81
N GLN A 190 -10.43 -9.14 2.45
CA GLN A 190 -9.58 -9.47 1.29
C GLN A 190 -10.11 -8.91 -0.04
N ILE A 191 -11.41 -8.64 -0.14
CA ILE A 191 -12.02 -8.02 -1.33
C ILE A 191 -12.26 -6.52 -1.17
N PHE A 192 -11.64 -5.87 -0.18
CA PHE A 192 -11.76 -4.41 0.02
C PHE A 192 -11.49 -3.58 -1.26
N PRO A 193 -10.60 -3.96 -2.20
CA PRO A 193 -10.43 -3.18 -3.43
C PRO A 193 -11.70 -3.11 -4.29
N VAL A 194 -12.51 -4.17 -4.25
CA VAL A 194 -13.82 -4.22 -4.90
C VAL A 194 -14.80 -3.34 -4.14
N ILE A 195 -14.84 -3.44 -2.80
CA ILE A 195 -15.70 -2.60 -1.95
C ILE A 195 -15.42 -1.11 -2.19
N LEU A 196 -14.14 -0.73 -2.23
CA LEU A 196 -13.68 0.62 -2.58
C LEU A 196 -14.18 1.05 -3.96
N SER A 197 -14.05 0.19 -4.97
CA SER A 197 -14.51 0.51 -6.33
C SER A 197 -16.04 0.67 -6.41
N VAL A 198 -16.78 -0.19 -5.71
CA VAL A 198 -18.24 -0.12 -5.60
C VAL A 198 -18.68 1.14 -4.86
N ALA A 199 -18.04 1.48 -3.74
CA ALA A 199 -18.32 2.70 -2.99
C ALA A 199 -18.09 3.95 -3.83
N ALA A 200 -16.99 4.01 -4.59
CA ALA A 200 -16.73 5.09 -5.54
C ALA A 200 -17.84 5.18 -6.59
N PHE A 201 -18.23 4.04 -7.19
CA PHE A 201 -19.30 3.98 -8.19
C PHE A 201 -20.65 4.44 -7.65
N VAL A 202 -21.04 3.96 -6.46
CA VAL A 202 -22.28 4.36 -5.78
C VAL A 202 -22.30 5.86 -5.50
N HIS A 203 -21.20 6.43 -5.00
CA HIS A 203 -21.09 7.87 -4.79
C HIS A 203 -21.30 8.66 -6.08
N LEU A 204 -20.68 8.21 -7.18
CA LEU A 204 -20.84 8.85 -8.49
C LEU A 204 -22.27 8.74 -9.03
N GLY A 205 -22.99 7.64 -8.75
CA GLY A 205 -24.37 7.44 -9.17
C GLY A 205 -25.39 8.27 -8.39
N ILE A 206 -25.17 8.51 -7.10
CA ILE A 206 -26.08 9.30 -6.24
C ILE A 206 -25.88 10.80 -6.45
N ARG A 207 -24.67 11.22 -6.80
CA ARG A 207 -24.35 12.63 -6.91
C ARG A 207 -24.96 13.28 -8.15
N HIS A 208 -25.68 14.37 -7.93
CA HIS A 208 -26.25 15.17 -9.01
C HIS A 208 -25.16 15.75 -9.94
N PHE A 209 -25.38 15.60 -11.25
CA PHE A 209 -24.50 16.16 -12.27
C PHE A 209 -24.55 17.70 -12.24
N SER A 210 -23.45 18.32 -11.80
CA SER A 210 -23.26 19.77 -11.96
C SER A 210 -22.88 20.08 -13.40
N LYS A 211 -23.54 21.08 -14.02
CA LYS A 211 -23.19 21.57 -15.37
C LYS A 211 -21.78 22.18 -15.44
N VAL A 212 -21.24 22.62 -14.30
CA VAL A 212 -19.87 23.15 -14.20
C VAL A 212 -19.05 22.21 -13.33
N GLU A 213 -18.10 21.50 -13.95
CA GLU A 213 -17.17 20.65 -13.21
C GLU A 213 -16.11 21.51 -12.51
N GLY A 214 -16.23 21.60 -11.18
CA GLY A 214 -15.23 22.23 -10.31
C GLY A 214 -13.91 21.46 -10.25
N SER A 215 -12.84 22.12 -9.82
CA SER A 215 -11.55 21.45 -9.58
C SER A 215 -11.64 20.56 -8.33
N GLY A 216 -11.14 19.32 -8.43
CA GLY A 216 -11.04 18.41 -7.29
C GLY A 216 -9.76 18.61 -6.47
N TYR A 217 -8.88 19.51 -6.87
CA TYR A 217 -7.61 19.76 -6.18
C TYR A 217 -7.76 20.01 -4.66
N PRO A 218 -8.68 20.87 -4.17
CA PRO A 218 -8.83 21.08 -2.72
C PRO A 218 -9.18 19.80 -1.97
N PHE A 219 -10.05 18.95 -2.55
CA PHE A 219 -10.44 17.68 -1.94
C PHE A 219 -9.28 16.66 -1.95
N VAL A 220 -8.51 16.61 -3.03
CA VAL A 220 -7.29 15.78 -3.09
C VAL A 220 -6.26 16.23 -2.06
N GLN A 221 -6.09 17.54 -1.86
CA GLN A 221 -5.21 18.09 -0.82
C GLN A 221 -5.70 17.72 0.58
N VAL A 222 -6.99 17.91 0.89
CA VAL A 222 -7.59 17.50 2.17
C VAL A 222 -7.37 16.02 2.42
N LEU A 223 -7.59 15.19 1.40
CA LEU A 223 -7.40 13.74 1.49
C LEU A 223 -5.95 13.36 1.77
N LEU A 224 -5.00 13.91 1.03
CA LEU A 224 -3.58 13.65 1.24
C LEU A 224 -3.08 14.21 2.58
N VAL A 225 -3.56 15.37 3.03
CA VAL A 225 -3.28 15.89 4.38
C VAL A 225 -3.85 14.95 5.43
N GLY A 226 -5.07 14.43 5.25
CA GLY A 226 -5.67 13.43 6.13
C GLY A 226 -4.83 12.16 6.24
N ILE A 227 -4.35 11.62 5.11
CA ILE A 227 -3.46 10.44 5.09
C ILE A 227 -2.12 10.76 5.78
N PHE A 228 -1.56 11.96 5.56
CA PHE A 228 -0.34 12.40 6.21
C PHE A 228 -0.51 12.46 7.74
N VAL A 229 -1.58 13.09 8.21
CA VAL A 229 -1.89 13.22 9.65
C VAL A 229 -2.12 11.83 10.25
N LEU A 230 -2.96 11.00 9.65
CA LEU A 230 -3.21 9.63 10.11
C LEU A 230 -1.92 8.82 10.22
N SER A 231 -1.10 8.79 9.16
CA SER A 231 0.15 8.05 9.16
C SER A 231 1.13 8.59 10.21
N SER A 232 1.22 9.91 10.37
CA SER A 232 2.12 10.53 11.36
C SER A 232 1.65 10.20 12.77
N SER A 233 0.34 10.31 13.05
CA SER A 233 -0.24 10.00 14.35
C SER A 233 -0.01 8.55 14.75
N ILE A 234 -0.20 7.59 13.82
CA ILE A 234 0.07 6.17 14.08
C ILE A 234 1.56 5.93 14.32
N HIS A 235 2.43 6.60 13.55
CA HIS A 235 3.87 6.52 13.76
C HIS A 235 4.27 7.07 15.13
N PHE A 236 3.79 8.25 15.53
CA PHE A 236 4.03 8.80 16.85
C PHE A 236 3.51 7.89 17.96
N ALA A 237 2.28 7.40 17.85
CA ALA A 237 1.69 6.53 18.87
C ALA A 237 2.45 5.19 19.02
N THR A 238 3.06 4.70 17.95
CA THR A 238 3.71 3.38 17.92
C THR A 238 5.21 3.45 18.23
N VAL A 239 5.92 4.40 17.63
CA VAL A 239 7.39 4.43 17.61
C VAL A 239 7.96 5.31 18.72
N PHE A 240 7.36 6.46 19.02
CA PHE A 240 7.93 7.40 19.99
C PHE A 240 8.01 6.81 21.41
N PRO A 241 7.01 6.05 21.91
CA PRO A 241 7.09 5.43 23.24
C PRO A 241 8.26 4.46 23.40
N ILE A 242 8.74 3.86 22.31
CA ILE A 242 9.81 2.86 22.30
C ILE A 242 11.08 3.37 21.61
N LEU A 243 11.18 4.67 21.32
CA LEU A 243 12.27 5.23 20.51
C LEU A 243 13.65 5.04 21.17
N ALA A 244 13.70 5.08 22.51
CA ALA A 244 14.92 4.84 23.28
C ALA A 244 15.25 3.36 23.48
N ASP A 245 14.30 2.44 23.25
CA ASP A 245 14.49 1.00 23.35
C ASP A 245 14.80 0.43 21.95
N THR A 246 16.08 0.33 21.64
CA THR A 246 16.55 -0.18 20.34
C THR A 246 16.13 -1.63 20.07
N ASN A 247 15.93 -2.44 21.11
CA ASN A 247 15.48 -3.82 20.98
C ASN A 247 13.99 -3.87 20.65
N ALA A 248 13.16 -3.08 21.35
CA ALA A 248 11.74 -2.96 21.04
C ALA A 248 11.55 -2.40 19.62
N LEU A 249 12.30 -1.36 19.25
CA LEU A 249 12.24 -0.77 17.92
C LEU A 249 12.66 -1.76 16.83
N GLY A 250 13.76 -2.49 17.05
CA GLY A 250 14.25 -3.52 16.14
C GLY A 250 13.26 -4.66 15.98
N SER A 251 12.72 -5.16 17.09
CA SER A 251 11.72 -6.24 17.09
C SER A 251 10.40 -5.84 16.43
N LEU A 252 10.02 -4.56 16.45
CA LEU A 252 8.81 -4.09 15.79
C LEU A 252 9.01 -3.75 14.31
N LEU A 253 10.07 -3.01 13.95
CA LEU A 253 10.18 -2.40 12.61
C LEU A 253 11.22 -3.06 11.70
N ILE A 254 12.23 -3.71 12.26
CA ILE A 254 13.33 -4.27 11.46
C ILE A 254 13.01 -5.72 11.13
N PRO A 255 12.91 -6.10 9.85
CA PRO A 255 12.82 -7.50 9.48
C PRO A 255 14.17 -8.19 9.65
N TYR A 256 14.15 -9.50 9.90
CA TYR A 256 15.37 -10.30 9.94
C TYR A 256 15.98 -10.38 8.54
N LEU A 257 17.31 -10.26 8.44
CA LEU A 257 18.00 -10.36 7.15
C LEU A 257 18.01 -11.81 6.64
N THR A 258 18.28 -12.74 7.53
CA THR A 258 18.17 -14.19 7.29
C THR A 258 16.77 -14.67 7.67
N PRO A 259 16.19 -15.65 6.96
CA PRO A 259 14.95 -16.26 7.39
C PRO A 259 15.06 -16.81 8.81
N LEU A 260 13.98 -16.69 9.58
CA LEU A 260 13.87 -17.29 10.91
C LEU A 260 13.99 -18.82 10.82
N PRO A 261 14.56 -19.47 11.84
CA PRO A 261 14.77 -20.92 11.82
C PRO A 261 13.44 -21.69 11.93
N ALA A 262 13.43 -22.95 11.47
CA ALA A 262 12.23 -23.79 11.38
C ALA A 262 11.43 -24.04 12.68
N PRO A 263 11.98 -23.99 13.92
CA PRO A 263 11.16 -24.08 15.13
C PRO A 263 10.50 -22.75 15.53
N SER A 264 10.56 -21.71 14.70
CA SER A 264 9.92 -20.43 15.01
C SER A 264 8.39 -20.51 14.97
N PRO A 265 7.68 -19.81 15.88
CA PRO A 265 6.22 -19.69 15.83
C PRO A 265 5.72 -19.13 14.49
N THR A 266 4.56 -19.61 14.03
CA THR A 266 3.97 -19.15 12.76
C THR A 266 3.69 -17.64 12.77
N SER A 267 3.26 -17.07 13.88
CA SER A 267 3.09 -15.62 14.04
C SER A 267 4.37 -14.82 13.81
N ALA A 268 5.52 -15.28 14.34
CA ALA A 268 6.81 -14.63 14.13
C ALA A 268 7.25 -14.71 12.65
N LEU A 269 7.02 -15.85 11.98
CA LEU A 269 7.30 -16.02 10.55
C LEU A 269 6.43 -15.09 9.69
N VAL A 270 5.14 -14.99 10.00
CA VAL A 270 4.19 -14.09 9.32
C VAL A 270 4.55 -12.62 9.55
N LEU A 271 4.94 -12.25 10.77
CA LEU A 271 5.38 -10.91 11.10
C LEU A 271 6.63 -10.52 10.29
N ASP A 272 7.65 -11.40 10.24
CA ASP A 272 8.86 -11.15 9.47
C ASP A 272 8.58 -11.00 7.97
N PHE A 273 7.69 -11.83 7.43
CA PHE A 273 7.19 -11.71 6.07
C PHE A 273 6.52 -10.34 5.82
N LEU A 274 5.60 -9.92 6.68
CA LEU A 274 4.87 -8.66 6.52
C LEU A 274 5.80 -7.44 6.66
N LYS A 275 6.80 -7.50 7.53
CA LYS A 275 7.83 -6.45 7.63
C LYS A 275 8.56 -6.25 6.31
N TRP A 276 9.03 -7.33 5.69
CA TRP A 276 9.66 -7.25 4.37
C TRP A 276 8.71 -6.72 3.30
N ASP A 277 7.45 -7.15 3.33
CA ASP A 277 6.44 -6.69 2.38
C ASP A 277 6.26 -5.17 2.44
N ILE A 278 6.12 -4.63 3.65
CA ILE A 278 5.96 -3.19 3.89
C ILE A 278 7.24 -2.41 3.55
N VAL A 279 8.42 -2.92 3.94
CA VAL A 279 9.71 -2.29 3.61
C VAL A 279 9.87 -2.18 2.10
N VAL A 280 9.62 -3.27 1.35
CA VAL A 280 9.72 -3.27 -0.11
C VAL A 280 8.70 -2.31 -0.73
N ALA A 281 7.45 -2.28 -0.23
CA ALA A 281 6.42 -1.38 -0.73
C ALA A 281 6.83 0.10 -0.57
N PHE A 282 7.25 0.50 0.63
CA PHE A 282 7.66 1.88 0.89
C PHE A 282 8.95 2.27 0.19
N SER A 283 9.97 1.39 0.16
CA SER A 283 11.19 1.66 -0.58
C SER A 283 10.91 1.85 -2.07
N THR A 284 10.07 0.99 -2.66
CA THR A 284 9.69 1.10 -4.06
C THR A 284 8.96 2.40 -4.37
N LEU A 285 7.96 2.76 -3.55
CA LEU A 285 7.22 4.01 -3.73
C LEU A 285 8.11 5.23 -3.49
N GLY A 286 8.96 5.21 -2.46
CA GLY A 286 9.92 6.27 -2.18
C GLY A 286 10.91 6.47 -3.31
N VAL A 287 11.43 5.39 -3.91
CA VAL A 287 12.27 5.46 -5.11
C VAL A 287 11.47 6.00 -6.30
N ALA A 288 10.22 5.57 -6.48
CA ALA A 288 9.39 6.04 -7.57
C ALA A 288 9.09 7.55 -7.50
N THR A 289 8.89 8.10 -6.31
CA THR A 289 8.64 9.55 -6.16
C THR A 289 9.86 10.41 -6.48
N LEU A 290 11.08 9.85 -6.50
CA LEU A 290 12.27 10.59 -6.94
C LEU A 290 12.17 11.06 -8.40
N TRP A 291 11.36 10.38 -9.23
CA TRP A 291 11.05 10.83 -10.60
C TRP A 291 10.18 12.10 -10.64
N PHE A 292 9.66 12.60 -9.52
CA PHE A 292 8.91 13.86 -9.48
C PHE A 292 9.84 15.09 -9.54
N ALA A 293 11.13 14.89 -9.25
CA ALA A 293 12.15 15.91 -9.37
C ALA A 293 12.35 16.31 -10.83
N SER A 294 12.28 17.63 -11.11
CA SER A 294 12.59 18.18 -12.44
C SER A 294 14.00 18.77 -12.53
N SER A 295 14.77 18.73 -11.44
CA SER A 295 16.15 19.22 -11.37
C SER A 295 16.94 18.44 -10.31
N LEU A 296 18.27 18.51 -10.39
CA LEU A 296 19.15 17.88 -9.40
C LEU A 296 18.90 18.42 -7.98
N THR A 297 18.63 19.72 -7.84
CA THR A 297 18.27 20.33 -6.55
C THR A 297 16.99 19.73 -5.96
N GLN A 298 15.95 19.50 -6.77
CA GLN A 298 14.73 18.85 -6.30
C GLN A 298 14.99 17.38 -5.94
N PHE A 299 15.83 16.68 -6.70
CA PHE A 299 16.19 15.30 -6.42
C PHE A 299 16.91 15.17 -5.07
N ILE A 300 17.92 16.00 -4.82
CA ILE A 300 18.62 16.07 -3.53
C ILE A 300 17.66 16.48 -2.41
N GLY A 301 16.78 17.46 -2.68
CA GLY A 301 15.75 17.88 -1.73
C GLY A 301 14.80 16.76 -1.31
N LEU A 302 14.39 15.88 -2.24
CA LEU A 302 13.58 14.70 -1.91
C LEU A 302 14.34 13.66 -1.09
N ILE A 303 15.63 13.45 -1.36
CA ILE A 303 16.47 12.55 -0.54
C ILE A 303 16.59 13.08 0.89
N LEU A 304 16.91 14.37 1.04
CA LEU A 304 16.99 15.03 2.35
C LEU A 304 15.64 15.01 3.07
N TRP A 305 14.54 15.22 2.34
CA TRP A 305 13.19 15.06 2.87
C TRP A 305 12.97 13.66 3.42
N TYR A 306 13.31 12.60 2.69
CA TYR A 306 13.14 11.23 3.20
C TYR A 306 14.02 10.93 4.41
N ALA A 307 15.28 11.38 4.39
CA ALA A 307 16.22 11.20 5.50
C ALA A 307 15.70 11.85 6.80
N PHE A 308 15.02 13.00 6.69
CA PHE A 308 14.44 13.71 7.83
C PHE A 308 13.02 13.23 8.19
N ALA A 309 12.14 13.12 7.21
CA ALA A 309 10.71 12.86 7.42
C ALA A 309 10.44 11.41 7.83
N ILE A 310 11.19 10.41 7.35
CA ILE A 310 10.93 9.02 7.73
C ILE A 310 11.12 8.81 9.25
N PRO A 311 12.23 9.26 9.89
CA PRO A 311 12.36 9.19 11.34
C PRO A 311 11.36 10.06 12.11
N MET A 312 10.95 11.20 11.55
CA MET A 312 10.12 12.18 12.26
C MET A 312 8.63 11.89 12.15
N THR A 313 8.12 11.45 11.01
CA THR A 313 6.68 11.28 10.76
C THR A 313 6.32 9.89 10.23
N GLY A 314 7.32 9.04 10.00
CA GLY A 314 7.14 7.70 9.45
C GLY A 314 7.14 7.67 7.91
N PRO A 315 7.34 6.48 7.32
CA PRO A 315 7.49 6.31 5.88
C PRO A 315 6.22 6.68 5.08
N GLY A 316 5.05 6.31 5.59
CA GLY A 316 3.76 6.63 4.94
C GLY A 316 3.53 8.13 4.82
N ALA A 317 3.73 8.88 5.90
CA ALA A 317 3.61 10.34 5.92
C ALA A 317 4.67 10.99 5.04
N ALA A 318 5.92 10.55 5.11
CA ALA A 318 6.99 11.06 4.25
C ALA A 318 6.67 10.94 2.76
N ILE A 319 6.19 9.76 2.31
CA ILE A 319 5.76 9.54 0.91
C ILE A 319 4.55 10.42 0.58
N THR A 320 3.56 10.48 1.46
CA THR A 320 2.36 11.32 1.28
C THR A 320 2.72 12.80 1.14
N GLY A 321 3.70 13.29 1.89
CA GLY A 321 4.23 14.65 1.78
C GLY A 321 4.81 14.95 0.40
N VAL A 322 5.51 13.99 -0.21
CA VAL A 322 6.02 14.12 -1.58
C VAL A 322 4.87 14.15 -2.61
N PHE A 323 3.80 13.37 -2.39
CA PHE A 323 2.59 13.45 -3.22
C PHE A 323 1.85 14.78 -3.05
N LEU A 324 1.74 15.33 -1.84
CA LEU A 324 1.17 16.67 -1.57
C LEU A 324 1.93 17.74 -2.37
N TRP A 325 3.26 17.72 -2.29
CA TRP A 325 4.13 18.61 -3.05
C TRP A 325 3.94 18.45 -4.57
N ARG A 326 3.87 17.21 -5.07
CA ARG A 326 3.60 16.94 -6.49
C ARG A 326 2.25 17.49 -6.92
N GLU A 327 1.18 17.25 -6.17
CA GLU A 327 -0.16 17.74 -6.55
C GLU A 327 -0.20 19.27 -6.59
N ALA A 328 0.48 19.95 -5.66
CA ALA A 328 0.61 21.41 -5.70
C ALA A 328 1.39 21.88 -6.93
N LYS A 329 2.46 21.16 -7.32
CA LYS A 329 3.25 21.45 -8.53
C LYS A 329 2.43 21.25 -9.81
N LEU A 330 1.55 20.24 -9.87
CA LEU A 330 0.73 19.95 -11.05
C LEU A 330 -0.37 21.00 -11.32
N GLN A 331 -0.72 21.83 -10.34
CA GLN A 331 -1.70 22.92 -10.53
C GLN A 331 -1.06 24.23 -11.02
N LYS A 332 0.22 24.46 -10.71
CA LYS A 332 0.96 25.64 -11.19
C LYS A 332 1.10 25.64 -12.71
#